data_AF-A0A2W0G9X6-F1
#
_entry.id   AF-A0A2W0G9X6-F1
#
_cell.length_a   1.000
_cell.length_b   1.000
_cell.length_c   1.000
_cell.angle_alpha   90.00
_cell.angle_beta   90.00
_cell.angle_gamma   90.00
#
_symmetry.space_group_name_H-M   'P 1'
#
loop_
_entity.id
_entity.type
_entity.pdbx_description
1 polymer ?
#
loop_
_entity_poly.entity_id
_entity_poly.type
_entity_poly.pdbx_seq_one_letter_code
_entity_poly.pdbx_strand_id
1 'polypeptide(L)'
;MTQPIGSSPQTRAGQQRHLQHLVLRLTPALLLGLVLITPTAQANPTTTYRGTLGDTPVELALTYDSQYGGGMSGYWFSESERLPMALESTPFHSGSALLINIMDNPTLPATAVSLQPFAEGADALQGSLVDLRTGTQQPLQLQRVTRFGGSQREAFEGELLQPVFDRDFYFSVHAARKAGEEVAQVDSIRVISRATGKRVQEISGQWCLSSVGTKTLTFGHFHAEARMDFQVQGYRVEASDGRVWCSPTRYYLYNRDLRTYRSHPQLEQFAAQGDLRFSPSGQMEFSQQDFINYDQRTRRWDYYRVITPERLEYLSSGEERF
;
A
#
# COMPACT_ATOMS: atom_id res chain seq x y z
N MET A 1 67.01 51.10 -38.89
CA MET A 1 68.41 50.96 -38.45
C MET A 1 68.43 50.75 -36.95
N THR A 2 69.01 49.63 -36.55
CA THR A 2 69.58 49.22 -35.25
C THR A 2 69.61 50.23 -34.08
N GLN A 3 68.99 49.81 -32.95
CA GLN A 3 69.51 49.75 -31.55
C GLN A 3 70.16 51.01 -30.91
N PRO A 4 70.58 51.06 -29.60
CA PRO A 4 70.44 50.10 -28.49
C PRO A 4 70.11 50.69 -27.09
N ILE A 5 69.73 49.79 -26.17
CA ILE A 5 70.27 49.50 -24.81
C ILE A 5 70.54 50.66 -23.82
N GLY A 6 69.76 50.65 -22.74
CA GLY A 6 70.27 50.29 -21.39
C GLY A 6 70.67 51.41 -20.43
N SER A 7 70.11 51.37 -19.22
CA SER A 7 70.86 51.17 -17.96
C SER A 7 69.99 51.53 -16.74
N SER A 8 70.01 50.65 -15.74
CA SER A 8 69.51 50.88 -14.38
C SER A 8 70.58 51.57 -13.53
N PRO A 9 70.17 52.17 -12.39
CA PRO A 9 70.71 51.67 -11.12
C PRO A 9 69.70 51.59 -9.96
N GLN A 10 69.99 50.66 -9.05
CA GLN A 10 69.49 50.51 -7.66
C GLN A 10 69.86 51.76 -6.82
N THR A 11 69.28 52.12 -5.66
CA THR A 11 69.01 51.32 -4.44
C THR A 11 68.34 52.21 -3.36
N ARG A 12 67.76 51.54 -2.34
CA ARG A 12 67.56 51.90 -0.91
C ARG A 12 66.21 52.45 -0.40
N ALA A 13 65.50 51.52 0.23
CA ALA A 13 65.17 51.45 1.67
C ALA A 13 64.03 52.30 2.27
N GLY A 14 63.06 51.61 2.89
CA GLY A 14 62.54 52.02 4.20
C GLY A 14 61.03 51.99 4.43
N GLN A 15 60.52 50.85 4.90
CA GLN A 15 59.53 50.66 5.99
C GLN A 15 58.04 51.11 5.92
N GLN A 16 57.21 50.15 6.36
CA GLN A 16 55.86 50.21 6.99
C GLN A 16 54.65 50.51 6.09
N ARG A 17 53.94 49.47 5.62
CA ARG A 17 52.85 48.68 6.25
C ARG A 17 51.45 49.34 6.20
N HIS A 18 50.63 48.68 5.36
CA HIS A 18 49.20 48.33 5.52
C HIS A 18 48.08 49.20 4.90
N LEU A 19 47.43 48.55 3.91
CA LEU A 19 45.98 48.45 3.60
C LEU A 19 45.30 49.74 3.07
N GLN A 20 45.27 50.02 1.76
CA GLN A 20 44.38 49.45 0.71
C GLN A 20 42.90 49.32 1.15
N HIS A 21 41.98 50.21 0.74
CA HIS A 21 41.25 50.27 -0.56
C HIS A 21 40.30 49.06 -0.75
N LEU A 22 39.07 49.12 -1.27
CA LEU A 22 38.17 50.15 -1.82
C LEU A 22 36.86 49.40 -2.22
N VAL A 23 35.70 50.08 -2.13
CA VAL A 23 34.52 50.01 -3.03
C VAL A 23 33.58 48.77 -3.09
N LEU A 24 32.35 49.03 -2.60
CA LEU A 24 31.08 49.05 -3.36
C LEU A 24 30.90 48.03 -4.51
N ARG A 25 29.96 47.08 -4.35
CA ARG A 25 28.98 46.70 -5.40
C ARG A 25 27.67 46.21 -4.78
N LEU A 26 26.60 46.95 -5.06
CA LEU A 26 25.21 46.52 -4.96
C LEU A 26 24.88 45.60 -6.15
N THR A 27 24.21 44.48 -5.90
CA THR A 27 23.44 43.73 -6.90
C THR A 27 22.09 43.34 -6.30
N PRO A 28 20.95 43.71 -6.93
CA PRO A 28 19.64 43.21 -6.55
C PRO A 28 19.25 41.96 -7.35
N ALA A 29 18.42 41.12 -6.71
CA ALA A 29 17.37 40.27 -7.27
C ALA A 29 17.71 39.26 -8.39
N LEU A 30 17.70 37.97 -8.04
CA LEU A 30 16.93 36.92 -8.75
C LEU A 30 16.86 35.65 -7.90
N LEU A 31 15.99 35.65 -6.89
CA LEU A 31 15.53 34.41 -6.25
C LEU A 31 14.48 33.80 -7.19
N LEU A 32 14.94 33.00 -8.15
CA LEU A 32 14.09 32.04 -8.86
C LEU A 32 13.56 31.06 -7.81
N GLY A 33 12.31 31.28 -7.38
CA GLY A 33 11.53 30.31 -6.65
C GLY A 33 11.29 29.10 -7.54
N LEU A 34 12.21 28.13 -7.48
CA LEU A 34 11.91 26.76 -7.84
C LEU A 34 10.84 26.28 -6.86
N VAL A 35 9.57 26.45 -7.26
CA VAL A 35 8.49 25.63 -6.73
C VAL A 35 8.87 24.20 -7.12
N LEU A 36 9.49 23.49 -6.17
CA LEU A 36 9.63 22.05 -6.22
C LEU A 36 8.20 21.51 -6.24
N ILE A 37 7.68 21.25 -7.43
CA ILE A 37 6.47 20.45 -7.60
C ILE A 37 6.92 19.04 -7.22
N THR A 38 6.88 18.73 -5.93
CA THR A 38 7.01 17.35 -5.48
C THR A 38 5.87 16.59 -6.14
N PRO A 39 6.14 15.58 -6.99
CA PRO A 39 5.08 14.73 -7.50
C PRO A 39 4.42 14.09 -6.29
N THR A 40 3.22 14.54 -5.95
CA THR A 40 2.39 13.84 -4.97
C THR A 40 2.05 12.51 -5.62
N ALA A 41 2.53 11.41 -5.04
CA ALA A 41 2.03 10.10 -5.41
C ALA A 41 0.53 10.12 -5.11
N GLN A 42 -0.29 10.31 -6.15
CA GLN A 42 -1.74 10.27 -6.02
C GLN A 42 -2.10 8.82 -5.74
N ALA A 43 -2.52 8.54 -4.50
CA ALA A 43 -3.05 7.24 -4.15
C ALA A 43 -4.30 6.98 -5.00
N ASN A 44 -4.36 5.80 -5.61
CA ASN A 44 -5.50 5.34 -6.40
C ASN A 44 -6.75 5.30 -5.47
N PRO A 45 -7.72 6.22 -5.64
CA PRO A 45 -8.79 6.38 -4.67
C PRO A 45 -9.70 5.15 -4.68
N THR A 46 -10.14 4.74 -3.49
CA THR A 46 -11.10 3.66 -3.29
C THR A 46 -12.36 4.23 -2.66
N THR A 47 -13.49 4.10 -3.33
CA THR A 47 -14.78 4.55 -2.80
C THR A 47 -15.63 3.34 -2.41
N THR A 48 -16.14 3.35 -1.19
CA THR A 48 -17.07 2.33 -0.67
C THR A 48 -18.50 2.84 -0.77
N TYR A 49 -19.40 1.93 -1.12
CA TYR A 49 -20.81 2.17 -1.28
C TYR A 49 -21.62 1.08 -0.58
N ARG A 50 -22.76 1.43 0.01
CA ARG A 50 -23.67 0.49 0.65
C ARG A 50 -25.08 0.62 0.11
N GLY A 51 -25.78 -0.50 0.07
CA GLY A 51 -27.19 -0.55 -0.29
C GLY A 51 -27.78 -1.89 0.06
N THR A 52 -28.80 -2.29 -0.69
CA THR A 52 -29.47 -3.57 -0.51
C THR A 52 -29.71 -4.25 -1.86
N LEU A 53 -29.67 -5.58 -1.84
CA LEU A 53 -30.12 -6.45 -2.91
C LEU A 53 -31.31 -7.26 -2.37
N GLY A 54 -32.53 -6.83 -2.69
CA GLY A 54 -33.71 -7.26 -1.93
C GLY A 54 -33.58 -6.86 -0.47
N ASP A 55 -33.68 -7.81 0.45
CA ASP A 55 -33.51 -7.57 1.89
C ASP A 55 -32.05 -7.75 2.37
N THR A 56 -31.13 -8.10 1.47
CA THR A 56 -29.74 -8.41 1.85
C THR A 56 -28.87 -7.15 1.77
N PRO A 57 -28.23 -6.71 2.87
CA PRO A 57 -27.24 -5.64 2.82
C PRO A 57 -26.04 -6.00 1.95
N VAL A 58 -25.61 -5.05 1.13
CA VAL A 58 -24.45 -5.20 0.25
C VAL A 58 -23.51 -4.01 0.37
N GLU A 59 -22.23 -4.27 0.13
CA GLU A 59 -21.19 -3.25 0.01
C GLU A 59 -20.42 -3.45 -1.30
N LEU A 60 -20.17 -2.36 -2.01
CA LEU A 60 -19.36 -2.32 -3.20
C LEU A 60 -18.20 -1.35 -2.95
N ALA A 61 -16.97 -1.82 -3.08
CA ALA A 61 -15.80 -0.95 -3.11
C ALA A 61 -15.25 -0.87 -4.54
N LEU A 62 -15.00 0.35 -4.99
CA LEU A 62 -14.48 0.65 -6.30
C LEU A 62 -13.19 1.46 -6.18
N THR A 63 -12.10 0.88 -6.66
CA THR A 63 -10.79 1.50 -6.76
C THR A 63 -10.55 1.93 -8.20
N TYR A 64 -10.23 3.21 -8.41
CA TYR A 64 -9.73 3.67 -9.69
C TYR A 64 -8.22 3.45 -9.77
N ASP A 65 -7.79 2.66 -10.74
CA ASP A 65 -6.38 2.47 -11.08
C ASP A 65 -6.00 3.34 -12.27
N SER A 66 -5.13 4.32 -12.04
CA SER A 66 -4.62 5.20 -13.08
C SER A 66 -3.57 4.54 -14.00
N GLN A 67 -3.06 3.36 -13.64
CA GLN A 67 -2.08 2.63 -14.45
C GLN A 67 -2.73 2.04 -15.71
N TYR A 68 -2.00 2.03 -16.82
CA TYR A 68 -2.42 1.42 -18.11
C TYR A 68 -3.72 1.94 -18.73
N GLY A 69 -4.00 3.24 -18.61
CA GLY A 69 -5.10 3.89 -19.32
C GLY A 69 -6.40 4.05 -18.53
N GLY A 70 -6.39 3.73 -17.23
CA GLY A 70 -7.56 3.87 -16.37
C GLY A 70 -8.35 2.57 -16.27
N GLY A 71 -8.54 2.09 -15.05
CA GLY A 71 -9.33 0.90 -14.76
C GLY A 71 -10.09 1.03 -13.45
N MET A 72 -11.16 0.25 -13.32
CA MET A 72 -11.88 0.06 -12.07
C MET A 72 -11.66 -1.36 -11.57
N SER A 73 -11.43 -1.49 -10.28
CA SER A 73 -11.34 -2.78 -9.57
C SER A 73 -11.93 -2.60 -8.17
N GLY A 74 -11.78 -3.59 -7.29
CA GLY A 74 -12.18 -3.48 -5.89
C GLY A 74 -12.80 -4.77 -5.38
N TYR A 75 -13.92 -4.67 -4.65
CA TYR A 75 -14.64 -5.85 -4.16
C TYR A 75 -16.15 -5.66 -4.13
N TRP A 76 -16.86 -6.78 -4.21
CA TRP A 76 -18.26 -6.94 -3.86
C TRP A 76 -18.38 -7.71 -2.55
N PHE A 77 -19.30 -7.28 -1.68
CA PHE A 77 -19.61 -7.97 -0.44
C PHE A 77 -21.13 -8.04 -0.26
N SER A 78 -21.62 -9.22 0.11
CA SER A 78 -23.00 -9.45 0.53
C SER A 78 -23.01 -10.04 1.92
N GLU A 79 -23.91 -9.57 2.78
CA GLU A 79 -24.08 -10.15 4.12
C GLU A 79 -24.61 -11.59 4.11
N SER A 80 -25.18 -12.06 2.99
CA SER A 80 -25.56 -13.48 2.84
C SER A 80 -24.34 -14.41 2.74
N GLU A 81 -23.28 -13.95 2.09
CA GLU A 81 -22.08 -14.76 1.79
C GLU A 81 -20.91 -14.48 2.73
N ARG A 82 -20.88 -13.25 3.29
CA ARG A 82 -19.83 -12.72 4.18
C ARG A 82 -18.44 -13.03 3.66
N LEU A 83 -18.23 -12.70 2.39
CA LEU A 83 -16.98 -12.89 1.68
C LEU A 83 -16.79 -11.69 0.76
N PRO A 84 -15.77 -10.84 1.01
CA PRO A 84 -15.43 -9.79 0.07
C PRO A 84 -14.79 -10.42 -1.17
N MET A 85 -15.57 -10.54 -2.25
CA MET A 85 -15.14 -11.10 -3.51
C MET A 85 -14.47 -10.02 -4.36
N ALA A 86 -13.30 -10.32 -4.91
CA ALA A 86 -12.59 -9.38 -5.77
C ALA A 86 -13.41 -9.08 -7.03
N LEU A 87 -13.32 -7.84 -7.51
CA LEU A 87 -13.82 -7.47 -8.82
C LEU A 87 -12.73 -7.66 -9.87
N GLU A 88 -13.13 -7.96 -11.09
CA GLU A 88 -12.24 -7.92 -12.25
C GLU A 88 -11.63 -6.52 -12.40
N SER A 89 -10.38 -6.45 -12.91
CA SER A 89 -9.83 -5.17 -13.34
C SER A 89 -10.41 -4.80 -14.70
N THR A 90 -11.39 -3.89 -14.72
CA THR A 90 -12.12 -3.50 -15.93
C THR A 90 -11.67 -2.12 -16.42
N PRO A 91 -11.29 -1.96 -17.70
CA PRO A 91 -10.99 -0.64 -18.27
C PRO A 91 -12.16 0.33 -18.09
N PHE A 92 -11.89 1.58 -17.75
CA PHE A 92 -12.92 2.58 -17.50
C PHE A 92 -12.61 3.92 -18.14
N HIS A 93 -13.63 4.52 -18.75
CA HIS A 93 -13.57 5.87 -19.32
C HIS A 93 -14.66 6.73 -18.67
N SER A 94 -14.30 7.95 -18.27
CA SER A 94 -15.25 8.86 -17.64
C SER A 94 -16.51 9.06 -18.49
N GLY A 95 -17.69 8.93 -17.87
CA GLY A 95 -18.99 9.04 -18.53
C GLY A 95 -19.50 7.76 -19.19
N SER A 96 -18.73 6.66 -19.19
CA SER A 96 -19.23 5.36 -19.65
C SER A 96 -20.03 4.64 -18.56
N ALA A 97 -20.86 3.70 -18.98
CA ALA A 97 -21.34 2.64 -18.09
C ALA A 97 -20.15 1.86 -17.50
N LEU A 98 -20.32 1.33 -16.30
CA LEU A 98 -19.40 0.33 -15.74
C LEU A 98 -20.13 -1.01 -15.65
N LEU A 99 -19.62 -2.02 -16.34
CA LEU A 99 -20.02 -3.41 -16.17
C LEU A 99 -18.79 -4.17 -15.71
N ILE A 100 -18.80 -4.65 -14.47
CA ILE A 100 -17.63 -5.22 -13.81
C ILE A 100 -17.97 -6.60 -13.23
N ASN A 101 -17.17 -7.61 -13.58
CA ASN A 101 -17.39 -8.97 -13.14
C ASN A 101 -17.00 -9.14 -11.67
N ILE A 102 -17.78 -9.91 -10.93
CA ILE A 102 -17.46 -10.38 -9.59
C ILE A 102 -16.69 -11.70 -9.74
N MET A 103 -15.47 -11.75 -9.26
CA MET A 103 -14.55 -12.89 -9.44
C MET A 103 -14.77 -13.97 -8.37
N ASP A 104 -16.02 -14.45 -8.27
CA ASP A 104 -16.39 -15.62 -7.46
C ASP A 104 -15.70 -16.90 -7.96
N ASN A 105 -15.58 -17.01 -9.29
CA ASN A 105 -14.75 -17.98 -9.99
C ASN A 105 -13.83 -17.24 -10.98
N PRO A 106 -12.50 -17.32 -10.83
CA PRO A 106 -11.58 -16.55 -11.65
C PRO A 106 -11.55 -16.97 -13.14
N THR A 107 -12.05 -18.14 -13.50
CA THR A 107 -12.09 -18.60 -14.90
C THR A 107 -13.45 -18.41 -15.56
N LEU A 108 -14.52 -18.32 -14.78
CA LEU A 108 -15.87 -18.18 -15.30
C LEU A 108 -16.77 -17.45 -14.29
N PRO A 109 -16.68 -16.10 -14.23
CA PRO A 109 -17.54 -15.29 -13.37
C PRO A 109 -19.01 -15.56 -13.66
N ALA A 110 -19.82 -15.73 -12.61
CA ALA A 110 -21.26 -15.96 -12.76
C ALA A 110 -22.10 -14.68 -12.72
N THR A 111 -21.54 -13.61 -12.15
CA THR A 111 -22.27 -12.37 -11.88
C THR A 111 -21.43 -11.13 -12.17
N ALA A 112 -22.10 -10.05 -12.55
CA ALA A 112 -21.48 -8.73 -12.73
C ALA A 112 -22.32 -7.63 -12.09
N VAL A 113 -21.68 -6.53 -11.73
CA VAL A 113 -22.36 -5.29 -11.33
C VAL A 113 -22.39 -4.37 -12.55
N SER A 114 -23.58 -3.95 -12.96
CA SER A 114 -23.80 -2.96 -14.00
C SER A 114 -24.22 -1.64 -13.37
N LEU A 115 -23.51 -0.55 -13.64
CA LEU A 115 -23.77 0.80 -13.11
C LEU A 115 -23.94 1.79 -14.25
N GLN A 116 -25.11 2.45 -14.30
CA GLN A 116 -25.48 3.37 -15.37
C GLN A 116 -26.42 4.48 -14.84
N PRO A 117 -26.05 5.77 -14.93
CA PRO A 117 -24.71 6.28 -15.28
C PRO A 117 -23.69 5.98 -14.16
N PHE A 118 -22.41 5.83 -14.53
CA PHE A 118 -21.32 5.68 -13.57
C PHE A 118 -20.36 6.88 -13.64
N ALA A 119 -20.02 7.40 -12.46
CA ALA A 119 -18.96 8.38 -12.27
C ALA A 119 -18.16 7.99 -11.04
N GLU A 120 -16.84 8.04 -11.15
CA GLU A 120 -15.94 7.72 -10.06
C GLU A 120 -16.22 8.62 -8.85
N GLY A 121 -16.43 8.02 -7.68
CA GLY A 121 -16.66 8.78 -6.46
C GLY A 121 -18.00 9.48 -6.37
N ALA A 122 -18.99 9.18 -7.23
CA ALA A 122 -20.34 9.74 -7.11
C ALA A 122 -20.95 9.53 -5.72
N ASP A 123 -21.84 10.41 -5.27
CA ASP A 123 -22.52 10.30 -3.96
C ASP A 123 -23.46 9.09 -3.90
N ALA A 124 -24.07 8.76 -5.04
CA ALA A 124 -24.97 7.63 -5.19
C ALA A 124 -24.71 6.95 -6.53
N LEU A 125 -24.94 5.64 -6.56
CA LEU A 125 -24.87 4.82 -7.76
C LEU A 125 -26.18 4.06 -7.93
N GLN A 126 -26.60 3.92 -9.19
CA GLN A 126 -27.75 3.13 -9.58
C GLN A 126 -27.33 2.12 -10.63
N GLY A 127 -27.95 0.94 -10.61
CA GLY A 127 -27.54 -0.14 -11.47
C GLY A 127 -28.31 -1.43 -11.23
N SER A 128 -27.67 -2.53 -11.56
CA SER A 128 -28.18 -3.87 -11.30
C SER A 128 -27.06 -4.88 -11.05
N LEU A 129 -27.36 -5.88 -10.23
CA LEU A 129 -26.61 -7.13 -10.22
C LEU A 129 -27.14 -7.99 -11.38
N VAL A 130 -26.24 -8.44 -12.24
CA VAL A 130 -26.56 -9.20 -13.45
C VAL A 130 -26.05 -10.62 -13.28
N ASP A 131 -26.94 -11.61 -13.41
CA ASP A 131 -26.56 -13.01 -13.59
C ASP A 131 -26.11 -13.21 -15.05
N LEU A 132 -24.84 -13.57 -15.26
CA LEU A 132 -24.23 -13.69 -16.58
C LEU A 132 -24.66 -14.95 -17.34
N ARG A 133 -25.28 -15.93 -16.66
CA ARG A 133 -25.76 -17.18 -17.28
C ARG A 133 -27.17 -17.05 -17.82
N THR A 134 -28.02 -16.29 -17.11
CA THR A 134 -29.46 -16.15 -17.40
C THR A 134 -29.82 -14.77 -17.95
N GLY A 135 -28.95 -13.77 -17.77
CA GLY A 135 -29.23 -12.37 -18.08
C GLY A 135 -30.18 -11.69 -17.08
N THR A 136 -30.57 -12.38 -16.00
CA THR A 136 -31.45 -11.84 -14.97
C THR A 136 -30.81 -10.65 -14.30
N GLN A 137 -31.58 -9.58 -14.10
CA GLN A 137 -31.10 -8.36 -13.46
C GLN A 137 -31.88 -8.07 -12.18
N GLN A 138 -31.16 -7.74 -11.12
CA GLN A 138 -31.72 -7.30 -9.85
C GLN A 138 -31.32 -5.84 -9.61
N PRO A 139 -32.27 -4.91 -9.46
CA PRO A 139 -31.95 -3.50 -9.26
C PRO A 139 -31.08 -3.25 -8.02
N LEU A 140 -30.13 -2.32 -8.15
CA LEU A 140 -29.24 -1.87 -7.09
C LEU A 140 -29.30 -0.35 -6.95
N GLN A 141 -29.40 0.11 -5.72
CA GLN A 141 -29.18 1.50 -5.33
C GLN A 141 -28.15 1.51 -4.22
N LEU A 142 -27.07 2.25 -4.43
CA LEU A 142 -25.94 2.28 -3.54
C LEU A 142 -25.64 3.73 -3.16
N GLN A 143 -25.36 3.98 -1.89
CA GLN A 143 -24.98 5.27 -1.34
C GLN A 143 -23.52 5.23 -0.92
N ARG A 144 -22.78 6.29 -1.22
CA ARG A 144 -21.37 6.41 -0.83
C ARG A 144 -21.26 6.45 0.69
N VAL A 145 -20.34 5.66 1.22
CA VAL A 145 -20.00 5.65 2.65
C VAL A 145 -18.72 6.45 2.87
N THR A 146 -17.61 5.99 2.29
CA THR A 146 -16.29 6.63 2.45
C THR A 146 -15.52 6.59 1.14
N ARG A 147 -14.78 7.66 0.84
CA ARG A 147 -13.78 7.72 -0.22
C ARG A 147 -12.39 7.75 0.41
N PHE A 148 -11.70 6.63 0.35
CA PHE A 148 -10.33 6.46 0.81
C PHE A 148 -9.36 6.92 -0.29
N GLY A 149 -8.34 7.70 0.07
CA GLY A 149 -7.39 8.25 -0.90
C GLY A 149 -7.87 9.55 -1.54
N GLY A 150 -7.36 9.86 -2.74
CA GLY A 150 -7.59 11.16 -3.38
C GLY A 150 -6.67 12.27 -2.86
N SER A 151 -7.05 13.52 -3.11
CA SER A 151 -6.23 14.71 -2.79
C SER A 151 -5.87 14.76 -1.31
N GLN A 152 -4.63 15.16 -0.98
CA GLN A 152 -4.19 15.38 0.41
C GLN A 152 -5.05 16.43 1.15
N ARG A 153 -5.81 17.26 0.43
CA ARG A 153 -6.73 18.24 1.02
C ARG A 153 -7.98 17.59 1.62
N GLU A 154 -8.29 16.36 1.22
CA GLU A 154 -9.47 15.63 1.64
C GLU A 154 -9.15 14.74 2.85
N ALA A 155 -9.92 14.93 3.92
CA ALA A 155 -9.93 14.04 5.07
C ALA A 155 -10.91 12.89 4.84
N PHE A 156 -10.62 11.74 5.44
CA PHE A 156 -11.54 10.62 5.48
C PHE A 156 -11.37 9.82 6.77
N GLU A 157 -12.42 9.08 7.12
CA GLU A 157 -12.47 8.12 8.21
C GLU A 157 -13.49 7.04 7.84
N GLY A 158 -13.18 5.78 8.13
CA GLY A 158 -14.13 4.70 7.90
C GLY A 158 -13.54 3.30 7.94
N GLU A 159 -14.40 2.32 7.71
CA GLU A 159 -14.06 0.91 7.62
C GLU A 159 -13.85 0.49 6.17
N LEU A 160 -12.81 -0.31 5.94
CA LEU A 160 -12.50 -0.87 4.62
C LEU A 160 -12.32 -2.39 4.74
N LEU A 161 -13.19 -3.16 4.08
CA LEU A 161 -13.01 -4.61 4.03
C LEU A 161 -11.73 -4.95 3.25
N GLN A 162 -11.08 -6.02 3.67
CA GLN A 162 -9.83 -6.51 3.08
C GLN A 162 -10.15 -7.79 2.31
N PRO A 163 -10.10 -7.79 0.97
CA PRO A 163 -10.43 -8.95 0.17
C PRO A 163 -9.45 -10.11 0.41
N VAL A 164 -10.00 -11.23 0.87
CA VAL A 164 -9.27 -12.48 1.07
C VAL A 164 -10.23 -13.65 1.02
N PHE A 165 -9.80 -14.74 0.39
CA PHE A 165 -10.53 -16.00 0.41
C PHE A 165 -10.11 -16.82 1.63
N ASP A 166 -10.63 -16.45 2.80
CA ASP A 166 -10.49 -17.27 4.02
C ASP A 166 -11.80 -18.00 4.32
N ARG A 167 -11.69 -19.24 4.79
CA ARG A 167 -12.85 -20.11 5.05
C ARG A 167 -13.70 -19.60 6.21
N ASP A 168 -13.07 -19.09 7.26
CA ASP A 168 -13.71 -18.88 8.55
C ASP A 168 -13.83 -17.39 8.90
N PHE A 169 -12.99 -16.55 8.33
CA PHE A 169 -12.91 -15.14 8.64
C PHE A 169 -13.00 -14.24 7.42
N TYR A 170 -13.41 -13.00 7.67
CA TYR A 170 -13.14 -11.86 6.80
C TYR A 170 -12.63 -10.72 7.67
N PHE A 171 -11.96 -9.76 7.04
CA PHE A 171 -11.19 -8.74 7.74
C PHE A 171 -11.65 -7.35 7.32
N SER A 172 -11.68 -6.43 8.28
CA SER A 172 -11.80 -5.01 8.02
C SER A 172 -10.65 -4.25 8.67
N VAL A 173 -10.35 -3.08 8.13
CA VAL A 173 -9.47 -2.12 8.78
C VAL A 173 -10.23 -0.82 9.02
N HIS A 174 -9.97 -0.18 10.16
CA HIS A 174 -10.38 1.19 10.39
C HIS A 174 -9.25 2.12 9.91
N ALA A 175 -9.57 3.00 8.96
CA ALA A 175 -8.60 3.88 8.34
C ALA A 175 -9.04 5.34 8.41
N ALA A 176 -8.08 6.23 8.67
CA ALA A 176 -8.33 7.66 8.72
C ALA A 176 -7.14 8.45 8.14
N ARG A 177 -7.45 9.62 7.58
CA ARG A 177 -6.46 10.63 7.18
C ARG A 177 -7.04 12.00 7.44
N LYS A 178 -6.31 12.86 8.14
CA LYS A 178 -6.69 14.27 8.30
C LYS A 178 -6.27 15.06 7.06
N ALA A 179 -6.96 16.17 6.81
CA ALA A 179 -6.59 17.07 5.73
C ALA A 179 -5.15 17.59 5.94
N GLY A 180 -4.33 17.49 4.90
CA GLY A 180 -2.92 17.87 4.92
C GLY A 180 -1.96 16.74 5.31
N GLU A 181 -2.44 15.59 5.78
CA GLU A 181 -1.58 14.43 6.04
C GLU A 181 -1.21 13.74 4.72
N GLU A 182 0.07 13.40 4.57
CA GLU A 182 0.57 12.72 3.36
C GLU A 182 0.13 11.24 3.33
N VAL A 183 0.17 10.58 4.49
CA VAL A 183 -0.06 9.15 4.64
C VAL A 183 -1.26 8.91 5.53
N ALA A 184 -2.22 8.13 5.03
CA ALA A 184 -3.36 7.67 5.82
C ALA A 184 -2.95 6.56 6.80
N GLN A 185 -3.57 6.58 7.97
CA GLN A 185 -3.29 5.65 9.06
C GLN A 185 -4.40 4.61 9.17
N VAL A 186 -4.00 3.42 9.59
CA VAL A 186 -4.88 2.35 10.03
C VAL A 186 -4.59 2.12 11.51
N ASP A 187 -5.63 2.17 12.34
CA ASP A 187 -5.48 2.07 13.81
C ASP A 187 -6.04 0.77 14.39
N SER A 188 -6.85 0.05 13.60
CA SER A 188 -7.49 -1.19 14.01
C SER A 188 -7.62 -2.15 12.83
N ILE A 189 -7.30 -3.42 13.09
CA ILE A 189 -7.58 -4.56 12.22
C ILE A 189 -8.62 -5.43 12.94
N ARG A 190 -9.76 -5.65 12.31
CA ARG A 190 -10.85 -6.46 12.85
C ARG A 190 -10.94 -7.78 12.11
N VAL A 191 -11.03 -8.85 12.89
CA VAL A 191 -11.25 -10.22 12.41
C VAL A 191 -12.69 -10.58 12.72
N ILE A 192 -13.44 -10.99 11.69
CA ILE A 192 -14.89 -11.19 11.78
C ILE A 192 -15.21 -12.61 11.34
N SER A 193 -16.00 -13.33 12.13
CA SER A 193 -16.44 -14.68 11.78
C SER A 193 -17.40 -14.64 10.59
N ARG A 194 -17.10 -15.40 9.53
CA ARG A 194 -18.02 -15.58 8.40
C ARG A 194 -19.31 -16.28 8.84
N ALA A 195 -19.21 -17.26 9.74
CA ALA A 195 -20.37 -18.01 10.22
C ALA A 195 -21.39 -17.11 10.95
N THR A 196 -20.93 -16.15 11.75
CA THR A 196 -21.82 -15.36 12.61
C THR A 196 -21.90 -13.87 12.28
N GLY A 197 -21.01 -13.34 11.43
CA GLY A 197 -20.88 -11.90 11.18
C GLY A 197 -20.41 -11.12 12.41
N LYS A 198 -19.89 -11.79 13.45
CA LYS A 198 -19.48 -11.15 14.70
C LYS A 198 -17.97 -10.99 14.71
N ARG A 199 -17.51 -9.82 15.21
CA ARG A 199 -16.10 -9.58 15.48
C ARG A 199 -15.61 -10.57 16.53
N VAL A 200 -14.58 -11.34 16.18
CA VAL A 200 -13.94 -12.32 17.06
C VAL A 200 -12.62 -11.81 17.62
N GLN A 201 -12.00 -10.83 16.95
CA GLN A 201 -10.79 -10.18 17.43
C GLN A 201 -10.70 -8.75 16.89
N GLU A 202 -10.11 -7.87 17.68
CA GLU A 202 -9.65 -6.54 17.28
C GLU A 202 -8.17 -6.42 17.66
N ILE A 203 -7.36 -5.97 16.71
CA ILE A 203 -5.93 -5.75 16.88
C ILE A 203 -5.72 -4.26 16.70
N SER A 204 -5.39 -3.57 17.79
CA SER A 204 -5.08 -2.13 17.77
C SER A 204 -3.60 -1.91 17.47
N GLY A 205 -3.30 -0.85 16.74
CA GLY A 205 -1.93 -0.51 16.36
C GLY A 205 -1.87 0.76 15.53
N GLN A 206 -0.77 0.93 14.81
CA GLN A 206 -0.60 2.02 13.85
C GLN A 206 0.10 1.47 12.63
N TRP A 207 -0.59 1.52 11.50
CA TRP A 207 -0.16 0.98 10.23
C TRP A 207 -0.42 1.98 9.12
N CYS A 208 0.31 1.86 8.02
CA CYS A 208 -0.01 2.61 6.82
C CYS A 208 -1.20 1.99 6.10
N LEU A 209 -2.12 2.83 5.61
CA LEU A 209 -3.03 2.43 4.55
C LEU A 209 -2.22 2.24 3.25
N SER A 210 -2.57 1.21 2.45
CA SER A 210 -2.00 1.07 1.11
C SER A 210 -2.28 2.30 0.24
N SER A 211 -1.28 2.73 -0.55
CA SER A 211 -1.46 3.76 -1.57
C SER A 211 -2.22 3.26 -2.80
N VAL A 212 -2.44 1.95 -2.90
CA VAL A 212 -3.13 1.30 -4.03
C VAL A 212 -4.27 0.42 -3.51
N GLY A 213 -5.50 0.84 -3.84
CA GLY A 213 -6.70 0.04 -3.68
C GLY A 213 -7.04 -0.35 -2.25
N THR A 214 -7.59 -1.55 -2.10
CA THR A 214 -8.14 -2.08 -0.84
C THR A 214 -7.14 -2.92 -0.04
N LYS A 215 -5.90 -3.07 -0.52
CA LYS A 215 -4.92 -4.08 -0.06
C LYS A 215 -3.99 -3.57 1.04
N THR A 216 -4.54 -3.15 2.17
CA THR A 216 -3.72 -2.77 3.34
C THR A 216 -3.09 -4.00 3.99
N LEU A 217 -3.87 -5.07 4.12
CA LEU A 217 -3.38 -6.36 4.55
C LEU A 217 -2.93 -7.17 3.34
N THR A 218 -1.74 -7.76 3.43
CA THR A 218 -1.29 -8.76 2.46
C THR A 218 -1.42 -10.13 3.08
N PHE A 219 -2.28 -10.97 2.52
CA PHE A 219 -2.56 -12.31 3.05
C PHE A 219 -1.66 -13.37 2.43
N GLY A 220 -1.37 -14.42 3.18
CA GLY A 220 -0.60 -15.57 2.72
C GLY A 220 -0.67 -16.73 3.70
N HIS A 221 -0.18 -17.89 3.28
CA HIS A 221 0.03 -19.03 4.17
C HIS A 221 1.47 -19.00 4.67
N PHE A 222 1.72 -18.31 5.78
CA PHE A 222 3.05 -18.24 6.38
C PHE A 222 3.30 -19.47 7.27
N HIS A 223 2.23 -20.07 7.78
CA HIS A 223 2.22 -21.33 8.48
C HIS A 223 1.45 -22.39 7.66
N ALA A 224 1.80 -23.67 7.83
CA ALA A 224 1.13 -24.83 7.20
C ALA A 224 -0.28 -25.11 7.78
N GLU A 225 -1.00 -24.06 8.18
CA GLU A 225 -2.39 -24.12 8.61
C GLU A 225 -3.33 -23.66 7.49
N ALA A 226 -4.57 -24.15 7.54
CA ALA A 226 -5.57 -23.88 6.50
C ALA A 226 -6.17 -22.47 6.54
N ARG A 227 -5.74 -21.60 7.48
CA ARG A 227 -6.23 -20.23 7.61
C ARG A 227 -5.21 -19.27 7.00
N MET A 228 -5.71 -18.13 6.54
CA MET A 228 -4.85 -17.07 6.02
C MET A 228 -4.17 -16.34 7.17
N ASP A 229 -2.86 -16.22 7.09
CA ASP A 229 -2.06 -15.29 7.86
C ASP A 229 -2.00 -13.95 7.10
N PHE A 230 -1.50 -12.90 7.75
CA PHE A 230 -1.34 -11.61 7.06
C PHE A 230 -0.13 -10.82 7.54
N GLN A 231 0.35 -9.97 6.65
CA GLN A 231 1.33 -8.93 6.95
C GLN A 231 0.74 -7.54 6.69
N VAL A 232 1.31 -6.55 7.35
CA VAL A 232 0.90 -5.14 7.25
C VAL A 232 2.10 -4.22 7.46
N GLN A 233 2.14 -3.08 6.76
CA GLN A 233 3.21 -2.10 6.92
C GLN A 233 2.97 -1.22 8.15
N GLY A 234 3.93 -1.21 9.08
CA GLY A 234 3.91 -0.33 10.25
C GLY A 234 3.94 1.15 9.87
N TYR A 235 3.42 1.99 10.74
CA TYR A 235 3.52 3.44 10.64
C TYR A 235 4.65 3.95 11.52
N ARG A 236 5.63 4.64 10.94
CA ARG A 236 6.77 5.22 11.67
C ARG A 236 6.94 6.69 11.30
N VAL A 237 7.16 7.53 12.31
CA VAL A 237 7.55 8.93 12.11
C VAL A 237 9.04 9.05 12.37
N GLU A 238 9.79 9.57 11.40
CA GLU A 238 11.21 9.82 11.54
C GLU A 238 11.42 11.02 12.49
N ALA A 239 12.22 10.82 13.53
CA ALA A 239 12.37 11.81 14.60
C ALA A 239 13.09 13.09 14.13
N SER A 240 13.90 13.01 13.07
CA SER A 240 14.75 14.11 12.59
C SER A 240 13.99 15.17 11.79
N ASP A 241 13.01 14.76 10.99
CA ASP A 241 12.29 15.65 10.07
C ASP A 241 10.76 15.47 10.08
N GLY A 242 10.24 14.56 10.92
CA GLY A 242 8.82 14.29 11.04
C GLY A 242 8.22 13.54 9.85
N ARG A 243 9.04 13.05 8.91
CA ARG A 243 8.55 12.30 7.75
C ARG A 243 7.96 10.96 8.16
N VAL A 244 6.90 10.57 7.48
CA VAL A 244 6.23 9.29 7.70
C VAL A 244 6.84 8.23 6.79
N TRP A 245 7.10 7.05 7.37
CA TRP A 245 7.58 5.86 6.69
C TRP A 245 6.64 4.69 6.96
N CYS A 246 6.36 3.93 5.89
CA CYS A 246 5.61 2.68 5.97
C CYS A 246 6.58 1.52 6.18
N SER A 247 7.04 1.36 7.41
CA SER A 247 7.94 0.31 7.87
C SER A 247 7.94 0.25 9.40
N PRO A 248 8.37 -0.88 10.01
CA PRO A 248 8.70 -2.16 9.39
C PRO A 248 7.45 -2.97 9.00
N THR A 249 7.63 -4.02 8.20
CA THR A 249 6.59 -5.05 7.98
C THR A 249 6.32 -5.80 9.28
N ARG A 250 5.04 -5.94 9.64
CA ARG A 250 4.57 -6.74 10.78
C ARG A 250 3.84 -7.98 10.30
N TYR A 251 4.04 -9.11 10.97
CA TYR A 251 3.46 -10.40 10.59
C TYR A 251 2.52 -10.89 11.69
N TYR A 252 1.31 -11.27 11.30
CA TYR A 252 0.29 -11.81 12.20
C TYR A 252 -0.11 -13.21 11.76
N LEU A 253 0.16 -14.18 12.62
CA LEU A 253 -0.12 -15.59 12.37
C LEU A 253 -1.27 -16.04 13.24
N TYR A 254 -2.13 -16.89 12.68
CA TYR A 254 -3.25 -17.44 13.46
C TYR A 254 -2.74 -18.45 14.48
N ASN A 255 -3.05 -18.22 15.77
CA ASN A 255 -2.81 -19.17 16.83
C ASN A 255 -4.10 -19.96 17.13
N ARG A 256 -4.07 -21.26 16.84
CA ARG A 256 -5.22 -22.16 16.98
C ARG A 256 -5.66 -22.36 18.43
N ASP A 257 -4.72 -22.51 19.35
CA ASP A 257 -5.01 -22.78 20.76
C ASP A 257 -5.70 -21.59 21.41
N LEU A 258 -5.23 -20.39 21.09
CA LEU A 258 -5.79 -19.13 21.57
C LEU A 258 -6.97 -18.63 20.72
N ARG A 259 -7.16 -19.18 19.52
CA ARG A 259 -8.13 -18.75 18.51
C ARG A 259 -8.02 -17.27 18.16
N THR A 260 -6.79 -16.77 18.06
CA THR A 260 -6.48 -15.36 17.81
C THR A 260 -5.24 -15.24 16.93
N TYR A 261 -5.18 -14.20 16.11
CA TYR A 261 -3.96 -13.76 15.45
C TYR A 261 -2.97 -13.12 16.43
N ARG A 262 -1.68 -13.45 16.30
CA ARG A 262 -0.59 -12.92 17.13
C ARG A 262 0.55 -12.43 16.26
N SER A 263 1.20 -11.35 16.68
CA SER A 263 2.42 -10.87 16.04
C SER A 263 3.53 -11.92 16.12
N HIS A 264 4.37 -12.03 15.09
CA HIS A 264 5.49 -12.98 15.06
C HIS A 264 6.85 -12.25 15.01
N PRO A 265 7.45 -11.88 16.16
CA PRO A 265 8.63 -11.01 16.21
C PRO A 265 9.85 -11.51 15.41
N GLN A 266 10.07 -12.84 15.34
CA GLN A 266 11.20 -13.38 14.58
C GLN A 266 11.05 -13.18 13.06
N LEU A 267 9.83 -13.20 12.52
CA LEU A 267 9.57 -12.90 11.11
C LEU A 267 9.79 -11.40 10.84
N GLU A 268 9.35 -10.56 11.77
CA GLU A 268 9.57 -9.11 11.71
C GLU A 268 11.07 -8.77 11.74
N GLN A 269 11.84 -9.48 12.56
CA GLN A 269 13.30 -9.34 12.60
C GLN A 269 13.93 -9.73 11.26
N PHE A 270 13.55 -10.86 10.66
CA PHE A 270 14.10 -11.27 9.37
C PHE A 270 13.72 -10.29 8.26
N ALA A 271 12.47 -9.79 8.24
CA ALA A 271 12.01 -8.78 7.28
C ALA A 271 12.78 -7.45 7.42
N ALA A 272 13.28 -7.13 8.62
CA ALA A 272 14.12 -5.96 8.84
C ALA A 272 15.59 -6.18 8.40
N GLN A 273 16.04 -7.43 8.31
CA GLN A 273 17.43 -7.79 8.01
C GLN A 273 17.67 -8.15 6.54
N GLY A 274 16.63 -8.50 5.79
CA GLY A 274 16.77 -8.98 4.42
C GLY A 274 15.45 -9.25 3.73
N ASP A 275 15.55 -9.98 2.61
CA ASP A 275 14.39 -10.39 1.85
C ASP A 275 13.78 -11.66 2.43
N LEU A 276 12.45 -11.66 2.51
CA LEU A 276 11.64 -12.81 2.86
C LEU A 276 10.76 -13.23 1.68
N ARG A 277 10.75 -14.54 1.42
CA ARG A 277 9.85 -15.18 0.46
C ARG A 277 9.09 -16.30 1.16
N PHE A 278 7.83 -16.49 0.76
CA PHE A 278 7.01 -17.58 1.27
C PHE A 278 6.56 -18.44 0.09
N SER A 279 6.80 -19.74 0.18
CA SER A 279 6.24 -20.70 -0.75
C SER A 279 4.76 -20.97 -0.42
N PRO A 280 3.96 -21.44 -1.38
CA PRO A 280 2.59 -21.90 -1.09
C PRO A 280 2.52 -23.05 -0.07
N SER A 281 3.63 -23.75 0.19
CA SER A 281 3.70 -24.84 1.19
C SER A 281 4.01 -24.35 2.62
N GLY A 282 4.08 -23.03 2.82
CA GLY A 282 4.42 -22.42 4.11
C GLY A 282 5.90 -22.54 4.46
N GLN A 283 6.76 -22.85 3.49
CA GLN A 283 8.21 -22.74 3.65
C GLN A 283 8.60 -21.28 3.47
N MET A 284 9.44 -20.79 4.36
CA MET A 284 9.99 -19.46 4.30
C MET A 284 11.44 -19.52 3.79
N GLU A 285 11.78 -18.62 2.89
CA GLU A 285 13.14 -18.40 2.41
C GLU A 285 13.58 -17.02 2.88
N PHE A 286 14.76 -16.96 3.49
CA PHE A 286 15.33 -15.74 4.03
C PHE A 286 16.71 -15.49 3.43
N SER A 287 16.97 -14.26 3.02
CA SER A 287 18.31 -13.86 2.59
C SER A 287 18.62 -12.42 2.97
N GLN A 288 19.66 -12.22 3.77
CA GLN A 288 20.17 -10.90 4.16
C GLN A 288 21.18 -10.34 3.17
N GLN A 289 21.48 -9.05 3.28
CA GLN A 289 22.37 -8.36 2.34
C GLN A 289 23.77 -9.01 2.25
N ASP A 290 24.32 -9.46 3.38
CA ASP A 290 25.64 -10.12 3.45
C ASP A 290 25.66 -11.52 2.82
N PHE A 291 24.51 -12.04 2.36
CA PHE A 291 24.43 -13.31 1.63
C PHE A 291 24.64 -13.13 0.13
N ILE A 292 24.76 -11.90 -0.35
CA ILE A 292 24.91 -11.60 -1.77
C ILE A 292 26.39 -11.45 -2.12
N ASN A 293 26.89 -12.33 -2.97
CA ASN A 293 28.20 -12.24 -3.58
C ASN A 293 28.06 -11.71 -5.03
N TYR A 294 28.32 -10.43 -5.23
CA TYR A 294 28.21 -9.80 -6.55
C TYR A 294 29.28 -10.26 -7.54
N ASP A 295 30.46 -10.69 -7.06
CA ASP A 295 31.55 -11.17 -7.92
C ASP A 295 31.21 -12.53 -8.53
N GLN A 296 30.63 -13.41 -7.72
CA GLN A 296 30.19 -14.73 -8.16
C GLN A 296 28.76 -14.73 -8.71
N ARG A 297 28.06 -13.58 -8.58
CA ARG A 297 26.63 -13.40 -8.83
C ARG A 297 25.79 -14.50 -8.17
N THR A 298 26.07 -14.73 -6.90
CA THR A 298 25.36 -15.73 -6.09
C THR A 298 24.72 -15.09 -4.88
N ARG A 299 23.60 -15.68 -4.45
CA ARG A 299 22.86 -15.27 -3.27
C ARG A 299 22.56 -16.51 -2.42
N ARG A 300 23.00 -16.50 -1.16
CA ARG A 300 22.60 -17.55 -0.21
C ARG A 300 21.16 -17.32 0.26
N TRP A 301 20.42 -18.41 0.39
CA TRP A 301 19.09 -18.45 0.99
C TRP A 301 19.11 -19.44 2.15
N ASP A 302 18.63 -19.00 3.30
CA ASP A 302 18.38 -19.86 4.45
C ASP A 302 16.89 -20.21 4.46
N TYR A 303 16.56 -21.49 4.56
CA TYR A 303 15.20 -22.01 4.50
C TYR A 303 14.69 -22.38 5.88
N TYR A 304 13.46 -21.97 6.17
CA TYR A 304 12.82 -22.13 7.45
C TYR A 304 11.38 -22.61 7.28
N ARG A 305 10.79 -23.09 8.37
CA ARG A 305 9.36 -23.38 8.48
C ARG A 305 8.82 -22.83 9.78
N VAL A 306 7.61 -22.27 9.74
CA VAL A 306 6.82 -21.99 10.94
C VAL A 306 6.30 -23.32 11.49
N ILE A 307 6.72 -23.69 12.69
CA ILE A 307 6.30 -24.93 13.37
C ILE A 307 5.26 -24.65 14.47
N THR A 308 5.29 -23.44 15.03
CA THR A 308 4.21 -22.87 15.84
C THR A 308 4.10 -21.38 15.51
N PRO A 309 2.97 -20.71 15.83
CA PRO A 309 2.79 -19.28 15.57
C PRO A 309 3.84 -18.35 16.22
N GLU A 310 4.71 -18.89 17.09
CA GLU A 310 5.79 -18.16 17.77
C GLU A 310 7.20 -18.69 17.42
N ARG A 311 7.32 -19.77 16.64
CA ARG A 311 8.59 -20.46 16.45
C ARG A 311 8.84 -20.86 15.00
N LEU A 312 10.04 -20.50 14.54
CA LEU A 312 10.64 -20.99 13.30
C LEU A 312 11.59 -22.16 13.57
N GLU A 313 11.62 -23.08 12.62
CA GLU A 313 12.61 -24.15 12.51
C GLU A 313 13.46 -23.92 11.27
N TYR A 314 14.78 -23.92 11.43
CA TYR A 314 15.72 -23.91 10.31
C TYR A 314 15.73 -25.29 9.65
N LEU A 315 15.66 -25.31 8.32
CA LEU A 315 15.64 -26.55 7.53
C LEU A 315 16.99 -26.78 6.86
N SER A 316 17.46 -25.81 6.08
CA SER A 316 18.64 -25.92 5.23
C SER A 316 19.08 -24.55 4.70
N SER A 317 20.19 -24.52 3.97
CA SER A 317 20.64 -23.35 3.21
C SER A 317 20.95 -23.75 1.77
N GLY A 318 20.73 -22.85 0.83
CA GLY A 318 21.03 -23.02 -0.58
C GLY A 318 21.63 -21.78 -1.20
N GLU A 319 22.03 -21.88 -2.46
CA GLU A 319 22.60 -20.77 -3.22
C GLU A 319 21.87 -20.63 -4.56
N GLU A 320 21.51 -19.40 -4.91
CA GLU A 320 20.86 -19.04 -6.18
C GLU A 320 21.81 -18.14 -6.98
N ARG A 321 21.95 -18.40 -8.30
CA ARG A 321 22.72 -17.54 -9.21
C ARG A 321 21.82 -16.50 -9.88
N PHE A 322 22.35 -15.30 -10.08
CA PHE A 322 21.67 -14.19 -10.78
C PHE A 322 22.57 -13.41 -11.74
#